data_AF-A0A9E5PNM7-F1
#
_entry.id   AF-A0A9E5PNM7-F1
#
_cell.length_a   1.000
_cell.length_b   1.000
_cell.length_c   1.000
_cell.angle_alpha   90.00
_cell.angle_beta   90.00
_cell.angle_gamma   90.00
#
_symmetry.space_group_name_H-M   'P 1'
#
loop_
_entity.id
_entity.type
_entity.pdbx_description
1 polymer ?
#
loop_
_entity_poly.entity_id
_entity_poly.type
_entity_poly.pdbx_seq_one_letter_code
_entity_poly.pdbx_strand_id
1 'polypeptide(L)'
;MSPARQAGHAARPPDFSAHEFRASLGMFATGVTIVTARAPDGALIGLTANSFNSVSLSPPLVLWSLAHHAGSMAFFRNGSHYAINVLAADQQALAERFAARGIDRWAGVAFTEGGNGAPLLDGAAANFECFNRSQYTEGDHVIFVGEVERCTHRPGASPLLFHGGRFYAEHPL
;
A
#
# COMPACT_ATOMS: atom_id res chain seq x y z
N MET A 1 -23.63 5.91 -19.94
CA MET A 1 -24.00 7.23 -19.38
C MET A 1 -24.41 7.01 -17.94
N SER A 2 -23.56 7.42 -16.98
CA SER A 2 -23.87 7.30 -15.54
C SER A 2 -24.83 8.42 -15.16
N PRO A 3 -25.92 8.16 -14.40
CA PRO A 3 -26.83 9.23 -14.02
C PRO A 3 -26.08 10.24 -13.14
N ALA A 4 -26.13 11.51 -13.53
CA ALA A 4 -25.58 12.61 -12.76
C ALA A 4 -26.21 12.58 -11.35
N ARG A 5 -25.39 12.39 -10.31
CA ARG A 5 -25.85 12.51 -8.92
C ARG A 5 -26.47 13.90 -8.74
N GLN A 6 -27.73 13.95 -8.33
CA GLN A 6 -28.46 15.20 -8.06
C GLN A 6 -27.67 16.06 -7.08
N ALA A 7 -27.50 17.34 -7.44
CA ALA A 7 -26.97 18.39 -6.58
C ALA A 7 -27.90 18.55 -5.37
N GLY A 8 -27.51 18.00 -4.21
CA GLY A 8 -28.32 18.07 -2.99
C GLY A 8 -27.89 17.15 -1.85
N HIS A 9 -27.05 16.14 -2.10
CA HIS A 9 -26.56 15.23 -1.05
C HIS A 9 -25.13 15.60 -0.62
N ALA A 10 -25.00 16.63 0.21
CA ALA A 10 -23.77 16.85 0.98
C ALA A 10 -23.77 15.97 2.24
N ALA A 11 -22.60 15.46 2.64
CA ALA A 11 -22.46 14.78 3.91
C ALA A 11 -22.73 15.75 5.08
N ARG A 12 -23.27 15.24 6.19
CA ARG A 12 -23.33 16.01 7.43
C ARG A 12 -21.90 16.27 7.95
N PRO A 13 -21.66 17.38 8.67
CA PRO A 13 -20.39 17.58 9.35
C PRO A 13 -20.09 16.42 10.31
N PRO A 14 -18.82 16.03 10.47
CA PRO A 14 -18.42 15.05 11.48
C PRO A 14 -18.83 15.50 12.88
N ASP A 15 -19.36 14.58 13.67
CA ASP A 15 -19.65 14.74 15.10
C ASP A 15 -18.59 14.06 15.99
N PHE A 16 -17.44 13.72 15.40
CA PHE A 16 -16.30 13.07 16.04
C PHE A 16 -15.00 13.84 15.79
N SER A 17 -14.00 13.63 16.64
CA SER A 17 -12.65 14.16 16.47
C SER A 17 -11.81 13.34 15.47
N ALA A 18 -10.75 13.94 14.93
CA ALA A 18 -9.79 13.22 14.08
C ALA A 18 -9.10 12.05 14.80
N HIS A 19 -8.93 12.14 16.13
CA HIS A 19 -8.36 11.07 16.94
C HIS A 19 -9.33 9.88 17.02
N GLU A 20 -10.60 10.13 17.34
CA GLU A 20 -11.65 9.09 17.40
C GLU A 20 -11.85 8.43 16.04
N PHE A 21 -11.80 9.20 14.95
CA PHE A 21 -11.88 8.66 13.60
C PHE A 21 -10.73 7.70 13.31
N ARG A 22 -9.48 8.10 13.62
CA ARG A 22 -8.29 7.25 13.42
C ARG A 22 -8.34 6.00 14.31
N ALA A 23 -8.76 6.13 15.57
CA ALA A 23 -8.92 5.00 16.48
C ALA A 23 -9.97 4.01 15.96
N SER A 24 -11.10 4.52 15.48
CA SER A 24 -12.17 3.71 14.87
C SER A 24 -11.70 2.97 13.62
N LEU A 25 -10.97 3.64 12.72
CA LEU A 25 -10.35 3.00 11.55
C LEU A 25 -9.36 1.91 11.96
N GLY A 26 -8.64 2.12 13.06
CA GLY A 26 -7.67 1.17 13.59
C GLY A 26 -8.28 -0.15 14.05
N MET A 27 -9.59 -0.23 14.26
CA MET A 27 -10.29 -1.48 14.64
C MET A 27 -10.45 -2.47 13.48
N PHE A 28 -10.29 -2.01 12.23
CA PHE A 28 -10.22 -2.91 11.09
C PHE A 28 -8.79 -3.42 10.94
N ALA A 29 -8.57 -4.67 11.35
CA ALA A 29 -7.26 -5.32 11.23
C ALA A 29 -6.85 -5.46 9.76
N THR A 30 -5.58 -5.20 9.47
CA THR A 30 -5.02 -5.24 8.11
C THR A 30 -3.72 -6.02 8.09
N GLY A 31 -3.36 -6.55 6.93
CA GLY A 31 -1.96 -6.89 6.65
C GLY A 31 -1.13 -5.62 6.45
N VAL A 32 0.19 -5.75 6.52
CA VAL A 32 1.12 -4.65 6.24
C VAL A 32 1.77 -4.87 4.89
N THR A 33 1.86 -3.82 4.07
CA THR A 33 2.56 -3.87 2.79
C THR A 33 3.66 -2.82 2.71
N ILE A 34 4.64 -3.06 1.84
CA ILE A 34 5.53 -2.02 1.33
C ILE A 34 5.29 -1.89 -0.17
N VAL A 35 4.90 -0.68 -0.57
CA VAL A 35 4.72 -0.34 -1.97
C VAL A 35 6.02 0.21 -2.50
N THR A 36 6.51 -0.35 -3.59
CA THR A 36 7.82 -0.04 -4.16
C THR A 36 7.72 0.33 -5.63
N ALA A 37 8.65 1.17 -6.09
CA ALA A 37 8.80 1.52 -7.49
C ALA A 37 10.26 1.85 -7.79
N ARG A 38 10.61 1.88 -9.07
CA ARG A 38 11.89 2.39 -9.55
C ARG A 38 11.65 3.66 -10.36
N ALA A 39 12.35 4.73 -9.99
CA ALA A 39 12.29 5.98 -10.71
C ALA A 39 13.09 5.90 -12.04
N PRO A 40 12.85 6.80 -13.01
CA PRO A 40 13.55 6.79 -14.29
C PRO A 40 15.07 6.93 -14.19
N ASP A 41 15.57 7.59 -13.15
CA ASP A 41 17.00 7.73 -12.84
C ASP A 41 17.60 6.51 -12.11
N GLY A 42 16.78 5.47 -11.91
CA GLY A 42 17.15 4.24 -11.20
C GLY A 42 16.93 4.31 -9.69
N ALA A 43 16.53 5.45 -9.12
CA ALA A 43 16.32 5.56 -7.67
C ALA A 43 15.22 4.61 -7.18
N LEU A 44 15.48 3.98 -6.02
CA LEU A 44 14.54 3.06 -5.39
C LEU A 44 13.56 3.83 -4.51
N ILE A 45 12.26 3.63 -4.76
CA ILE A 45 11.18 4.29 -4.03
C ILE A 45 10.42 3.23 -3.25
N GLY A 46 10.19 3.48 -1.96
CA GLY A 46 9.40 2.56 -1.15
C GLY A 46 8.77 3.23 0.07
N LEU A 47 7.58 2.77 0.44
CA LEU A 47 6.93 3.15 1.69
C LEU A 47 6.05 2.03 2.25
N THR A 48 5.87 2.04 3.55
CA THR A 48 4.89 1.20 4.22
C THR A 48 3.48 1.72 4.00
N ALA A 49 2.54 0.82 3.71
CA ALA A 49 1.12 1.10 3.61
C ALA A 49 0.30 -0.04 4.22
N ASN A 50 -0.87 0.29 4.76
CA ASN A 50 -1.88 -0.68 5.18
C ASN A 50 -3.28 -0.34 4.63
N SER A 51 -3.34 0.54 3.63
CA SER A 51 -4.54 0.89 2.87
C SER A 51 -4.80 -0.05 1.67
N PHE A 52 -3.98 -1.09 1.53
CA PHE A 52 -4.06 -2.06 0.43
C PHE A 52 -5.34 -2.91 0.51
N ASN A 53 -5.97 -3.17 -0.64
CA ASN A 53 -7.07 -4.14 -0.74
C ASN A 53 -7.21 -4.70 -2.17
N SER A 54 -7.85 -5.87 -2.30
CA SER A 54 -8.28 -6.42 -3.58
C SER A 54 -9.53 -5.70 -4.11
N VAL A 55 -9.65 -5.57 -5.45
CA VAL A 55 -10.76 -4.87 -6.10
C VAL A 55 -11.53 -5.77 -7.05
N SER A 56 -10.83 -6.52 -7.91
CA SER A 56 -11.45 -7.31 -8.98
C SER A 56 -10.62 -8.55 -9.28
N LEU A 57 -11.27 -9.64 -9.68
CA LEU A 57 -10.61 -10.84 -10.19
C LEU A 57 -10.43 -10.82 -11.71
N SER A 58 -11.33 -10.18 -12.46
CA SER A 58 -11.26 -10.09 -13.92
C SER A 58 -11.79 -8.73 -14.43
N PRO A 59 -10.90 -7.81 -14.87
CA PRO A 59 -9.44 -7.91 -14.82
C PRO A 59 -8.92 -7.96 -13.36
N PRO A 60 -7.71 -8.48 -13.11
CA PRO A 60 -7.16 -8.60 -11.76
C PRO A 60 -6.72 -7.23 -11.24
N LEU A 61 -7.50 -6.65 -10.32
CA LEU A 61 -7.26 -5.29 -9.80
C LEU A 61 -7.05 -5.30 -8.29
N VAL A 62 -6.12 -4.45 -7.85
CA VAL A 62 -5.89 -4.09 -6.45
C VAL A 62 -5.91 -2.57 -6.29
N LEU A 63 -6.03 -2.09 -5.06
CA LEU A 63 -5.86 -0.67 -4.75
C LEU A 63 -5.02 -0.45 -3.50
N TRP A 64 -4.54 0.78 -3.37
CA TRP A 64 -3.95 1.33 -2.15
C TRP A 64 -4.06 2.86 -2.19
N SER A 65 -3.77 3.52 -1.07
CA SER A 65 -3.88 4.99 -0.96
C SER A 65 -2.61 5.62 -0.41
N LEU A 66 -2.22 6.76 -1.00
CA LEU A 66 -1.04 7.54 -0.63
C LEU A 66 -1.42 8.99 -0.32
N ALA A 67 -0.95 9.52 0.80
CA ALA A 67 -1.22 10.90 1.19
C ALA A 67 -0.55 11.90 0.22
N HIS A 68 -1.23 13.00 -0.11
CA HIS A 68 -0.71 14.02 -1.04
C HIS A 68 0.65 14.59 -0.65
N HIS A 69 0.91 14.69 0.65
CA HIS A 69 2.14 15.25 1.19
C HIS A 69 3.31 14.24 1.25
N ALA A 70 3.11 13.00 0.79
CA ALA A 70 4.18 12.01 0.76
C ALA A 70 5.25 12.41 -0.25
N GLY A 71 6.52 12.42 0.16
CA GLY A 71 7.65 12.72 -0.73
C GLY A 71 7.77 11.76 -1.92
N SER A 72 7.17 10.58 -1.82
CA SER A 72 7.12 9.60 -2.91
C SER A 72 5.99 9.83 -3.94
N MET A 73 5.09 10.81 -3.69
CA MET A 73 3.88 11.01 -4.50
C MET A 73 4.19 11.23 -5.98
N ALA A 74 5.18 12.05 -6.31
CA ALA A 74 5.53 12.32 -7.71
C ALA A 74 5.98 11.05 -8.47
N PHE A 75 6.70 10.15 -7.79
CA PHE A 75 7.17 8.90 -8.39
C PHE A 75 6.02 7.95 -8.69
N PHE A 76 5.08 7.77 -7.76
CA PHE A 76 3.93 6.89 -8.01
C PHE A 76 2.92 7.52 -8.97
N ARG A 77 2.72 8.84 -8.91
CA ARG A 77 1.79 9.53 -9.81
C ARG A 77 2.22 9.45 -11.27
N ASN A 78 3.52 9.62 -11.52
CA ASN A 78 4.08 9.65 -12.88
C ASN A 78 4.64 8.28 -13.32
N GLY A 79 4.81 7.33 -12.39
CA GLY A 79 5.33 6.01 -12.66
C GLY A 79 4.28 5.10 -13.29
N SER A 80 4.70 4.33 -14.30
CA SER A 80 3.85 3.37 -15.00
C SER A 80 3.62 2.09 -14.20
N HIS A 81 4.55 1.72 -13.31
CA HIS A 81 4.51 0.47 -12.58
C HIS A 81 4.96 0.62 -11.13
N TYR A 82 4.47 -0.29 -10.29
CA TYR A 82 4.92 -0.47 -8.92
C TYR A 82 4.73 -1.93 -8.51
N ALA A 83 5.30 -2.30 -7.36
CA ALA A 83 5.04 -3.58 -6.72
C ALA A 83 4.48 -3.40 -5.31
N ILE A 84 3.52 -4.25 -4.94
CA ILE A 84 3.00 -4.39 -3.59
C ILE A 84 3.66 -5.61 -2.95
N ASN A 85 4.40 -5.40 -1.86
CA ASN A 85 5.04 -6.46 -1.09
C ASN A 85 4.27 -6.66 0.22
N VAL A 86 3.53 -7.75 0.36
CA VAL A 86 2.83 -8.10 1.61
C VAL A 86 3.85 -8.68 2.58
N LEU A 87 3.99 -8.07 3.76
CA LEU A 87 5.05 -8.43 4.69
C LEU A 87 4.72 -9.69 5.49
N ALA A 88 5.74 -10.51 5.73
CA ALA A 88 5.68 -11.64 6.65
C ALA A 88 5.88 -11.16 8.11
N ALA A 89 5.43 -11.97 9.07
CA ALA A 89 5.40 -11.64 10.50
C ALA A 89 6.77 -11.27 11.09
N ASP A 90 7.87 -11.78 10.51
CA ASP A 90 9.26 -11.48 10.89
C ASP A 90 9.78 -10.16 10.32
N GLN A 91 9.00 -9.44 9.49
CA GLN A 91 9.42 -8.22 8.81
C GLN A 91 8.91 -6.92 9.47
N GLN A 92 8.60 -6.94 10.77
CA GLN A 92 8.20 -5.74 11.52
C GLN A 92 9.23 -4.60 11.38
N ALA A 93 10.52 -4.90 11.56
CA ALA A 93 11.58 -3.90 11.44
C ALA A 93 11.63 -3.25 10.04
N LEU A 94 11.29 -4.01 9.00
CA LEU A 94 11.20 -3.50 7.63
C LEU A 94 10.00 -2.55 7.48
N ALA A 95 8.84 -2.92 8.03
CA ALA A 95 7.67 -2.06 8.06
C ALA A 95 7.94 -0.71 8.75
N GLU A 96 8.59 -0.73 9.91
CA GLU A 96 8.95 0.48 10.67
C GLU A 96 9.94 1.35 9.88
N ARG A 97 10.96 0.73 9.28
CA ARG A 97 11.95 1.41 8.46
C ARG A 97 11.32 2.14 7.28
N PHE A 98 10.44 1.49 6.53
CA PHE A 98 9.79 2.09 5.36
C PHE A 98 8.69 3.10 5.71
N ALA A 99 8.27 3.16 6.97
CA ALA A 99 7.40 4.21 7.51
C ALA A 99 8.19 5.44 8.01
N ALA A 100 9.45 5.27 8.41
CA ALA A 100 10.29 6.33 8.97
C ALA A 100 10.65 7.43 7.95
N ARG A 101 10.91 8.65 8.45
CA ARG A 101 11.30 9.82 7.64
C ARG A 101 12.77 10.16 7.87
N GLY A 102 13.43 10.73 6.86
CA GLY A 102 14.79 11.27 6.98
C GLY A 102 15.91 10.23 7.10
N ILE A 103 15.66 8.99 6.67
CA ILE A 103 16.65 7.91 6.67
C ILE A 103 16.80 7.31 5.27
N ASP A 104 17.92 6.65 5.01
CA ASP A 104 18.04 5.72 3.90
C ASP A 104 17.29 4.42 4.24
N ARG A 105 16.11 4.28 3.63
CA ARG A 105 15.22 3.12 3.82
C ARG A 105 15.76 1.86 3.15
N TRP A 106 16.63 1.98 2.15
CA TRP A 106 17.09 0.89 1.31
C TRP A 106 18.44 0.30 1.75
N ALA A 107 19.18 0.99 2.62
CA ALA A 107 20.47 0.52 3.14
C ALA A 107 20.39 -0.92 3.69
N GLY A 108 21.01 -1.87 2.99
CA GLY A 108 21.04 -3.27 3.39
C GLY A 108 19.71 -4.03 3.26
N VAL A 109 18.75 -3.51 2.49
CA VAL A 109 17.49 -4.21 2.18
C VAL A 109 17.74 -5.15 1.01
N ALA A 110 17.49 -6.44 1.22
CA ALA A 110 17.55 -7.45 0.17
C ALA A 110 16.27 -7.43 -0.67
N PHE A 111 16.43 -7.42 -1.99
CA PHE A 111 15.33 -7.45 -2.94
C PHE A 111 15.81 -8.04 -4.27
N THR A 112 14.85 -8.54 -5.05
CA THR A 112 15.04 -8.93 -6.45
C THR A 112 14.31 -7.92 -7.34
N GLU A 113 14.81 -7.70 -8.56
CA GLU A 113 14.10 -6.86 -9.53
C GLU A 113 12.89 -7.61 -10.11
N GLY A 114 11.70 -7.01 -10.00
CA GLY A 114 10.51 -7.50 -10.68
C GLY A 114 10.64 -7.39 -12.21
N GLY A 115 9.74 -8.04 -12.94
CA GLY A 115 9.65 -7.94 -14.39
C GLY A 115 9.42 -6.52 -14.92
N ASN A 116 8.85 -5.65 -14.09
CA ASN A 116 8.67 -4.21 -14.38
C ASN A 116 9.78 -3.31 -13.78
N GLY A 117 10.81 -3.91 -13.17
CA GLY A 117 11.92 -3.21 -12.51
C GLY A 117 11.63 -2.72 -11.09
N ALA A 118 10.38 -2.81 -10.60
CA ALA A 118 10.05 -2.48 -9.22
C ALA A 118 10.62 -3.55 -8.26
N PRO A 119 11.18 -3.15 -7.09
CA PRO A 119 11.75 -4.10 -6.13
C PRO A 119 10.73 -5.07 -5.53
N LEU A 120 11.04 -6.37 -5.59
CA LEU A 120 10.34 -7.41 -4.85
C LEU A 120 11.15 -7.75 -3.59
N LEU A 121 10.59 -7.45 -2.42
CA LEU A 121 11.30 -7.59 -1.15
C LEU A 121 11.46 -9.07 -0.79
N ASP A 122 12.69 -9.45 -0.47
CA ASP A 122 13.00 -10.83 -0.08
C ASP A 122 12.27 -11.17 1.23
N GLY A 123 11.67 -12.36 1.26
CA GLY A 123 10.89 -12.80 2.42
C GLY A 123 9.48 -12.21 2.54
N ALA A 124 9.02 -11.37 1.61
CA ALA A 124 7.61 -10.96 1.57
C ALA A 124 6.69 -12.19 1.49
N ALA A 125 5.58 -12.20 2.24
CA ALA A 125 4.59 -13.26 2.22
C ALA A 125 3.90 -13.40 0.85
N ALA A 126 3.71 -12.27 0.15
CA ALA A 126 3.23 -12.23 -1.22
C ALA A 126 3.72 -10.98 -1.95
N ASN A 127 3.77 -11.04 -3.27
CA ASN A 127 4.12 -9.92 -4.13
C ASN A 127 3.09 -9.77 -5.26
N PHE A 128 2.81 -8.52 -5.62
CA PHE A 128 2.00 -8.17 -6.78
C PHE A 128 2.75 -7.13 -7.62
N GLU A 129 3.04 -7.45 -8.87
CA GLU A 129 3.58 -6.51 -9.84
C GLU A 129 2.41 -5.88 -10.58
N CYS A 130 2.35 -4.54 -10.56
CA CYS A 130 1.18 -3.81 -11.02
C CYS A 130 1.53 -2.79 -12.09
N PHE A 131 0.72 -2.76 -13.15
CA PHE A 131 0.56 -1.58 -13.99
C PHE A 131 -0.31 -0.55 -13.28
N ASN A 132 0.13 0.71 -13.26
CA ASN A 132 -0.57 1.82 -12.60
C ASN A 132 -1.75 2.31 -13.45
N ARG A 133 -2.87 1.59 -13.35
CA ARG A 133 -4.01 1.71 -14.25
C ARG A 133 -4.80 3.01 -14.09
N SER A 134 -5.13 3.41 -12.87
CA SER A 134 -6.00 4.57 -12.60
C SER A 134 -5.70 5.21 -11.26
N GLN A 135 -5.94 6.52 -11.17
CA GLN A 135 -5.66 7.31 -9.98
C GLN A 135 -6.84 8.24 -9.69
N TYR A 136 -7.26 8.28 -8.41
CA TYR A 136 -8.38 9.10 -7.97
C TYR A 136 -7.94 9.97 -6.80
N THR A 137 -8.06 11.28 -6.94
CA THR A 137 -7.81 12.22 -5.83
C THR A 137 -9.05 12.27 -4.97
N GLU A 138 -8.95 11.82 -3.72
CA GLU A 138 -10.08 11.72 -2.79
C GLU A 138 -9.64 12.16 -1.39
N GLY A 139 -10.15 13.32 -0.96
CA GLY A 139 -9.77 13.94 0.31
C GLY A 139 -8.29 14.35 0.34
N ASP A 140 -7.55 13.84 1.32
CA ASP A 140 -6.12 14.11 1.52
C ASP A 140 -5.20 13.02 0.91
N HIS A 141 -5.77 12.06 0.16
CA HIS A 141 -5.05 10.95 -0.46
C HIS A 141 -5.35 10.82 -1.97
N VAL A 142 -4.42 10.15 -2.67
CA VAL A 142 -4.67 9.57 -3.99
C VAL A 142 -4.87 8.07 -3.83
N ILE A 143 -5.97 7.56 -4.37
CA ILE A 143 -6.23 6.13 -4.52
C ILE A 143 -5.57 5.69 -5.84
N PHE A 144 -4.65 4.75 -5.74
CA PHE A 144 -4.03 4.09 -6.87
C PHE A 144 -4.73 2.75 -7.10
N VAL A 145 -5.19 2.52 -8.33
CA VAL A 145 -5.72 1.22 -8.77
C VAL A 145 -4.67 0.59 -9.68
N GLY A 146 -4.19 -0.58 -9.28
CA GLY A 146 -3.19 -1.37 -9.98
C GLY A 146 -3.84 -2.54 -10.70
N GLU A 147 -3.49 -2.73 -11.97
CA GLU A 147 -3.77 -3.97 -12.68
C GLU A 147 -2.61 -4.94 -12.48
N VAL A 148 -2.90 -6.10 -11.92
CA VAL A 148 -1.88 -7.08 -11.54
C VAL A 148 -1.45 -7.86 -12.78
N GLU A 149 -0.19 -7.71 -13.16
CA GLU A 149 0.41 -8.41 -14.29
C GLU A 149 1.06 -9.72 -13.86
N ARG A 150 1.58 -9.77 -12.63
CA ARG A 150 2.19 -10.95 -12.00
C ARG A 150 1.94 -10.96 -10.50
N CYS A 151 1.81 -12.15 -9.92
CA CYS A 151 1.78 -12.31 -8.46
C CYS A 151 2.44 -13.61 -8.03
N THR A 152 2.99 -13.60 -6.82
CA THR A 152 3.60 -14.74 -6.14
C THR A 152 3.21 -14.73 -4.67
N HIS A 153 3.27 -15.90 -4.03
CA HIS A 153 3.13 -16.01 -2.58
C HIS A 153 4.06 -17.10 -2.04
N ARG A 154 4.42 -16.98 -0.76
CA ARG A 154 5.20 -17.97 -0.02
C ARG A 154 4.24 -18.91 0.73
N PRO A 155 4.14 -20.20 0.35
CA PRO A 155 3.33 -21.15 1.09
C PRO A 155 3.75 -21.24 2.56
N GLY A 156 2.79 -21.17 3.48
CA GLY A 156 3.02 -21.29 4.92
C GLY A 156 3.62 -20.06 5.60
N ALA A 157 3.80 -18.93 4.90
CA ALA A 157 4.25 -17.69 5.54
C ALA A 157 3.10 -17.04 6.34
N SER A 158 3.31 -16.81 7.64
CA SER A 158 2.39 -16.01 8.46
C SER A 158 2.56 -14.51 8.13
N PRO A 159 1.48 -13.76 7.87
CA PRO A 159 1.57 -12.34 7.53
C PRO A 159 1.82 -11.46 8.76
N LEU A 160 2.44 -10.30 8.55
CA LEU A 160 2.48 -9.23 9.54
C LEU A 160 1.13 -8.52 9.58
N LEU A 161 0.54 -8.42 10.77
CA LEU A 161 -0.75 -7.78 11.00
C LEU A 161 -0.58 -6.43 11.69
N PHE A 162 -1.51 -5.52 11.42
CA PHE A 162 -1.62 -4.23 12.09
C PHE A 162 -3.06 -3.98 12.55
N HIS A 163 -3.23 -3.73 13.84
CA HIS A 163 -4.54 -3.52 14.49
C HIS A 163 -4.37 -2.58 15.68
N GLY A 164 -5.26 -1.59 15.82
CA GLY A 164 -5.28 -0.70 16.99
C GLY A 164 -3.95 0.06 17.21
N GLY A 165 -3.21 0.33 16.14
CA GLY A 165 -1.90 1.00 16.21
C GLY A 165 -0.72 0.11 16.60
N ARG A 166 -0.88 -1.22 16.62
CA ARG A 166 0.15 -2.18 17.03
C ARG A 166 0.34 -3.28 15.99
N PHE A 167 1.56 -3.80 15.92
CA PHE A 167 1.88 -4.98 15.13
C PHE A 167 1.52 -6.27 15.87
N TYR A 168 1.07 -7.26 15.11
CA TYR A 168 0.79 -8.60 15.59
C TYR A 168 1.31 -9.63 14.56
N ALA A 169 1.60 -10.82 15.03
CA ALA A 169 1.69 -12.01 14.19
C ALA A 169 0.36 -12.77 14.27
N GLU A 170 0.19 -13.75 13.37
CA GLU A 170 -0.98 -14.63 13.35
C GLU A 170 -1.38 -15.08 14.76
N HIS A 171 -2.65 -14.80 15.10
CA HIS A 171 -3.26 -15.29 16.32
C HIS A 171 -4.05 -16.56 15.97
N PRO A 172 -3.64 -17.75 16.42
CA PRO A 172 -4.51 -18.91 16.31
C PRO A 172 -5.81 -18.64 17.07
N LEU A 173 -6.93 -19.02 16.45
CA LEU A 173 -8.28 -18.97 17.05
C LEU A 173 -8.47 -20.08 18.09
#